data_AF-A0A919K736-F1
#
_entry.id   AF-A0A919K736-F1
#
_cell.length_a   1.000
_cell.length_b   1.000
_cell.length_c   1.000
_cell.angle_alpha   90.00
_cell.angle_beta   90.00
_cell.angle_gamma   90.00
#
_symmetry.space_group_name_H-M   'P 1'
#
loop_
_entity.id
_entity.type
_entity.pdbx_description
1 polymer ?
#
loop_
_entity_poly.entity_id
_entity_poly.type
_entity_poly.pdbx_seq_one_letter_code
_entity_poly.pdbx_strand_id
1 'polypeptide(L)'
;MQLHEFVDTVTADEPPLSRTADDIVRAGRRAQRHRRAGFASAGAAGLVAVVVAGAFALPSREADQSTASVETADPKNNNAVWTDAAPFTFTFQGFDAGKFHVQNPIVTSTAYQIASVYMDGAESNDKPVSGDETATAKTPEELLEQKRNAKPTIYAYLTLYRPGAFDPSKIKNGRNITVNGRQAVQATLTVGLEPDSPPAPGNKQLAWEYTDNAWATVTSISSSESSPSFADLTGLVGGLKPSAPAPATLPFTVGYVPAGYQPVQTGTTALPGLDGIASARGGDYGGATYAKPAPAPTGLAAPFDQGTEAGVDNSFSIFVTPSGNSNQKARAGKTACYPNGFCNVWSADGKVQVQVSNQGTGAKLPESELRKIVRSIRLADVTDAGTWHPAAEALKQ
;
A
#
# COMPACT_ATOMS: atom_id res chain seq x y z
N MET A 1 49.89 -24.31 32.71
CA MET A 1 48.75 -24.13 31.80
C MET A 1 48.60 -22.64 31.55
N GLN A 2 48.98 -22.18 30.37
CA GLN A 2 49.00 -20.77 30.01
C GLN A 2 47.66 -20.38 29.37
N LEU A 3 47.22 -19.13 29.58
CA LEU A 3 45.91 -18.62 29.16
C LEU A 3 45.60 -18.81 27.66
N HIS A 4 46.63 -19.00 26.82
CA HIS A 4 46.49 -19.22 25.38
C HIS A 4 45.99 -20.64 25.03
N GLU A 5 46.29 -21.68 25.83
CA GLU A 5 45.77 -23.03 25.60
C GLU A 5 44.26 -23.14 25.91
N PHE A 6 43.73 -22.27 26.78
CA PHE A 6 42.31 -22.26 27.11
C PHE A 6 41.46 -21.55 26.04
N VAL A 7 42.03 -20.60 25.30
CA VAL A 7 41.31 -19.88 24.24
C VAL A 7 41.21 -20.73 22.97
N ASP A 8 42.27 -21.46 22.61
CA ASP A 8 42.26 -22.36 21.44
C ASP A 8 41.34 -23.58 21.61
N THR A 9 41.03 -23.96 22.87
CA THR A 9 40.10 -25.07 23.14
C THR A 9 38.62 -24.66 23.08
N VAL A 10 38.31 -23.35 23.14
CA VAL A 10 36.92 -22.84 23.15
C VAL A 10 36.49 -22.29 21.78
N THR A 11 37.41 -22.11 20.83
CA THR A 11 37.13 -21.63 19.47
C THR A 11 37.14 -22.73 18.39
N ALA A 12 37.40 -23.99 18.76
CA ALA A 12 37.70 -25.05 17.79
C ALA A 12 36.50 -25.82 17.22
N ASP A 13 35.26 -25.65 17.70
CA ASP A 13 34.10 -26.32 17.08
C ASP A 13 32.85 -25.43 17.11
N GLU A 14 32.55 -24.82 15.97
CA GLU A 14 31.27 -24.17 15.72
C GLU A 14 30.18 -25.26 15.76
N PRO A 15 29.15 -25.16 16.64
CA PRO A 15 28.16 -26.21 16.79
C PRO A 15 27.46 -26.46 15.44
N PRO A 16 27.27 -27.73 15.05
CA PRO A 16 26.68 -28.04 13.76
C PRO A 16 25.32 -27.37 13.65
N LEU A 17 25.13 -26.57 12.60
CA LEU A 17 23.85 -25.95 12.27
C LEU A 17 22.79 -27.04 12.28
N SER A 18 21.90 -27.01 13.27
CA SER A 18 20.90 -28.06 13.53
C SER A 18 19.83 -28.18 12.44
N ARG A 19 19.93 -27.37 11.38
CA ARG A 19 19.08 -27.40 10.20
C ARG A 19 19.90 -27.20 8.95
N THR A 20 19.74 -28.12 8.01
CA THR A 20 20.37 -28.01 6.69
C THR A 20 19.61 -26.99 5.83
N ALA A 21 20.26 -26.44 4.81
CA ALA A 21 19.60 -25.59 3.82
C ALA A 21 18.36 -26.28 3.20
N ASP A 22 18.42 -27.61 3.05
CA ASP A 22 17.31 -28.42 2.56
C ASP A 22 16.12 -28.46 3.51
N ASP A 23 16.33 -28.35 4.83
CA ASP A 23 15.23 -28.28 5.81
C ASP A 23 14.47 -26.95 5.72
N ILE A 24 15.18 -25.86 5.46
CA ILE A 24 14.60 -24.53 5.24
C ILE A 24 13.81 -24.53 3.93
N VAL A 25 14.39 -25.06 2.84
CA VAL A 25 13.72 -25.17 1.53
C VAL A 25 12.49 -26.08 1.61
N ARG A 26 12.56 -27.18 2.38
CA ARG A 26 11.45 -28.11 2.59
C ARG A 26 10.32 -27.49 3.41
N ALA A 27 10.63 -26.73 4.45
CA ALA A 27 9.65 -25.97 5.21
C ALA A 27 8.95 -24.92 4.33
N GLY A 28 9.72 -24.17 3.52
CA GLY A 28 9.17 -23.20 2.56
C GLY A 28 8.26 -23.86 1.52
N ARG A 29 8.66 -25.00 0.94
CA ARG A 29 7.83 -25.76 0.00
C ARG A 29 6.58 -26.38 0.64
N ARG A 30 6.59 -26.65 1.95
CA ARG A 30 5.42 -27.18 2.69
C ARG A 30 4.41 -26.05 2.93
N ALA A 31 4.88 -24.89 3.38
CA ALA A 31 4.05 -23.69 3.51
C ALA A 31 3.42 -23.29 2.16
N GLN A 32 4.21 -23.31 1.08
CA GLN A 32 3.70 -23.00 -0.26
C GLN A 32 2.69 -24.03 -0.79
N ARG A 33 2.79 -25.31 -0.39
CA ARG A 33 1.81 -26.35 -0.77
C ARG A 33 0.48 -26.20 -0.03
N HIS A 34 0.50 -25.80 1.24
CA HIS A 34 -0.74 -25.48 1.96
C HIS A 34 -1.48 -24.31 1.32
N ARG A 35 -0.76 -23.32 0.76
CA ARG A 35 -1.36 -22.18 0.05
C ARG A 35 -1.99 -22.52 -1.30
N ARG A 36 -1.57 -23.61 -1.97
CA ARG A 36 -2.08 -23.98 -3.30
C ARG A 36 -3.29 -24.91 -3.28
N ALA A 37 -3.57 -25.57 -2.16
CA ALA A 37 -4.69 -26.51 -2.07
C ALA A 37 -6.07 -25.83 -1.87
N GLY A 38 -6.12 -24.51 -1.58
CA GLY A 38 -7.34 -23.78 -1.27
C GLY A 38 -8.10 -23.15 -2.45
N PHE A 39 -7.56 -23.16 -3.68
CA PHE A 39 -8.07 -22.34 -4.80
C PHE A 39 -8.83 -23.12 -5.89
N ALA A 40 -9.61 -24.14 -5.52
CA ALA A 40 -10.35 -24.92 -6.53
C ALA A 40 -11.78 -25.28 -6.11
N SER A 41 -12.67 -24.29 -5.94
CA SER A 41 -14.10 -24.53 -6.13
C SER A 41 -14.96 -23.25 -6.11
N ALA A 42 -15.86 -23.21 -7.11
CA ALA A 42 -17.17 -22.54 -7.13
C ALA A 42 -17.24 -21.06 -7.52
N GLY A 43 -17.63 -20.84 -8.79
CA GLY A 43 -18.23 -19.62 -9.29
C GLY A 43 -19.76 -19.72 -9.48
N ALA A 44 -20.31 -18.59 -9.93
CA ALA A 44 -21.59 -18.36 -10.61
C ALA A 44 -22.89 -18.26 -9.78
N ALA A 45 -23.40 -17.03 -9.64
CA ALA A 45 -24.80 -16.54 -9.77
C ALA A 45 -24.88 -15.16 -9.06
N GLY A 46 -25.53 -14.09 -9.52
CA GLY A 46 -26.37 -13.83 -10.68
C GLY A 46 -26.65 -12.31 -10.76
N LEU A 47 -26.95 -11.84 -11.97
CA LEU A 47 -27.30 -10.47 -12.32
C LEU A 47 -28.70 -10.08 -11.82
N VAL A 48 -28.86 -8.87 -11.26
CA VAL A 48 -30.12 -8.11 -11.32
C VAL A 48 -29.81 -6.64 -11.61
N ALA A 49 -30.32 -6.15 -12.74
CA ALA A 49 -30.26 -4.75 -13.15
C ALA A 49 -31.46 -4.00 -12.57
N VAL A 50 -31.24 -2.78 -12.06
CA VAL A 50 -32.31 -1.82 -11.75
C VAL A 50 -32.02 -0.52 -12.48
N VAL A 51 -32.97 -0.15 -13.34
CA VAL A 51 -33.07 1.11 -14.08
C VAL A 51 -33.79 2.12 -13.19
N VAL A 52 -33.22 3.32 -12.99
CA VAL A 52 -34.00 4.48 -12.54
C VAL A 52 -33.70 5.67 -13.45
N ALA A 53 -34.76 6.11 -14.13
CA ALA A 53 -34.83 7.33 -14.90
C ALA A 53 -35.22 8.51 -13.99
N GLY A 54 -34.65 9.69 -14.24
CA GLY A 54 -35.05 10.93 -13.59
C GLY A 54 -34.44 12.13 -14.30
N ALA A 55 -35.23 12.76 -15.18
CA ALA A 55 -34.89 13.98 -15.89
C ALA A 55 -35.46 15.19 -15.14
N PHE A 56 -34.65 16.24 -14.97
CA PHE A 56 -35.13 17.63 -14.88
C PHE A 56 -34.10 18.58 -15.53
N ALA A 57 -34.60 19.35 -16.49
CA ALA A 57 -33.99 20.55 -17.05
C ALA A 57 -34.79 21.76 -16.49
N LEU A 58 -34.24 22.94 -16.19
CA LEU A 58 -33.83 24.01 -17.12
C LEU A 58 -33.38 25.26 -16.29
N PRO A 59 -32.92 26.37 -16.91
CA PRO A 59 -31.82 27.22 -16.44
C PRO A 59 -32.25 28.52 -15.77
N SER A 60 -31.30 29.26 -15.22
CA SER A 60 -31.43 30.71 -14.95
C SER A 60 -30.11 31.41 -15.25
N ARG A 61 -30.20 32.47 -16.05
CA ARG A 61 -29.12 33.29 -16.58
C ARG A 61 -29.51 34.75 -16.33
N GLU A 62 -28.78 35.45 -15.49
CA GLU A 62 -28.87 36.90 -15.19
C GLU A 62 -27.73 37.17 -14.18
N ALA A 63 -27.00 38.27 -14.14
CA ALA A 63 -26.71 39.39 -15.03
C ALA A 63 -25.43 40.02 -14.44
N ASP A 64 -24.61 40.62 -15.30
CA ASP A 64 -23.45 41.42 -14.90
C ASP A 64 -23.87 42.62 -14.04
N GLN A 65 -23.22 42.79 -12.88
CA GLN A 65 -23.07 44.13 -12.30
C GLN A 65 -21.76 44.25 -11.53
N SER A 66 -20.81 44.88 -12.19
CA SER A 66 -19.50 45.26 -11.67
C SER A 66 -19.63 46.52 -10.84
N THR A 67 -19.45 46.41 -9.52
CA THR A 67 -19.14 47.53 -8.62
C THR A 67 -17.90 47.16 -7.82
N ALA A 68 -16.82 47.92 -8.04
CA ALA A 68 -15.59 47.82 -7.28
C ALA A 68 -15.81 48.34 -5.85
N SER A 69 -15.98 47.41 -4.92
CA SER A 69 -15.90 47.67 -3.47
C SER A 69 -14.47 47.42 -3.00
N VAL A 70 -13.86 48.42 -2.37
CA VAL A 70 -12.60 48.26 -1.62
C VAL A 70 -12.96 47.52 -0.34
N GLU A 71 -12.88 46.19 -0.39
CA GLU A 71 -13.12 45.29 0.73
C GLU A 71 -11.86 45.27 1.61
N THR A 72 -12.01 45.76 2.84
CA THR A 72 -11.06 45.49 3.93
C THR A 72 -11.01 43.98 4.11
N ALA A 73 -9.80 43.40 4.09
CA ALA A 73 -9.60 41.97 4.22
C ALA A 73 -9.99 41.51 5.62
N ASP A 74 -11.27 41.17 5.80
CA ASP A 74 -11.68 40.19 6.80
C ASP A 74 -10.85 38.92 6.57
N PRO A 75 -10.37 38.23 7.61
CA PRO A 75 -9.76 36.92 7.47
C PRO A 75 -10.86 35.97 6.98
N LYS A 76 -11.08 35.95 5.66
CA LYS A 76 -12.00 35.06 4.97
C LYS A 76 -11.65 33.66 5.46
N ASN A 77 -12.64 33.07 6.13
CA ASN A 77 -12.71 31.67 6.48
C ASN A 77 -12.72 30.90 5.15
N ASN A 78 -11.56 30.83 4.49
CA ASN A 78 -11.32 30.09 3.27
C ASN A 78 -11.33 28.62 3.69
N ASN A 79 -12.53 28.08 3.89
CA ASN A 79 -12.74 26.65 4.05
C ASN A 79 -12.15 26.01 2.80
N ALA A 80 -10.98 25.40 2.94
CA ALA A 80 -10.30 24.74 1.84
C ALA A 80 -11.25 23.68 1.25
N VAL A 81 -11.40 23.69 -0.08
CA VAL A 81 -12.36 22.84 -0.81
C VAL A 81 -11.61 21.67 -1.42
N TRP A 82 -12.20 20.47 -1.32
CA TRP A 82 -11.70 19.29 -2.04
C TRP A 82 -11.84 19.51 -3.54
N THR A 83 -10.72 19.47 -4.26
CA THR A 83 -10.70 19.64 -5.71
C THR A 83 -10.73 18.29 -6.40
N ASP A 84 -11.39 18.22 -7.56
CA ASP A 84 -11.27 17.09 -8.46
C ASP A 84 -9.88 17.14 -9.13
N ALA A 85 -8.93 16.42 -8.55
CA ALA A 85 -7.57 16.35 -9.05
C ALA A 85 -7.43 15.27 -10.12
N ALA A 86 -6.46 15.39 -11.02
CA ALA A 86 -6.15 14.30 -11.97
C ALA A 86 -5.71 13.01 -11.24
N PRO A 87 -5.81 11.82 -11.86
CA PRO A 87 -5.16 10.60 -11.38
C PRO A 87 -3.70 10.83 -10.99
N PHE A 88 -3.19 10.01 -10.07
CA PHE A 88 -1.80 10.10 -9.59
C PHE A 88 -1.41 11.45 -8.97
N THR A 89 -2.36 12.07 -8.27
CA THR A 89 -2.18 13.35 -7.57
C THR A 89 -2.60 13.19 -6.12
N PHE A 90 -1.81 13.76 -5.21
CA PHE A 90 -2.11 13.82 -3.79
C PHE A 90 -2.96 15.05 -3.48
N THR A 91 -3.98 14.90 -2.65
CA THR A 91 -4.92 16.00 -2.30
C THR A 91 -5.10 16.21 -0.81
N PHE A 92 -4.30 15.53 0.02
CA PHE A 92 -4.16 15.82 1.44
C PHE A 92 -2.69 15.70 1.85
N GLN A 93 -2.37 16.25 3.00
CA GLN A 93 -1.06 16.13 3.65
C GLN A 93 -1.18 15.36 4.95
N GLY A 94 -0.04 14.92 5.50
CA GLY A 94 0.02 14.30 6.82
C GLY A 94 -0.52 15.23 7.91
N PHE A 95 -1.06 14.63 8.96
CA PHE A 95 -1.65 15.35 10.09
C PHE A 95 -1.63 14.50 11.35
N ASP A 96 -1.68 15.19 12.50
CA ASP A 96 -1.83 14.56 13.80
C ASP A 96 -3.28 14.62 14.28
N ALA A 97 -3.74 13.56 14.91
CA ALA A 97 -5.07 13.51 15.54
C ALA A 97 -5.05 12.63 16.79
N GLY A 98 -4.98 13.28 17.95
CA GLY A 98 -4.82 12.59 19.22
C GLY A 98 -3.51 11.80 19.24
N LYS A 99 -3.62 10.48 19.45
CA LYS A 99 -2.47 9.56 19.48
C LYS A 99 -2.02 9.07 18.11
N PHE A 100 -2.64 9.53 17.02
CA PHE A 100 -2.28 9.09 15.67
C PHE A 100 -1.49 10.14 14.90
N HIS A 101 -0.53 9.65 14.13
CA HIS A 101 0.29 10.43 13.21
C HIS A 101 0.08 9.90 11.79
N VAL A 102 -0.75 10.59 11.01
CA VAL A 102 -0.94 10.28 9.59
C VAL A 102 0.19 10.92 8.81
N GLN A 103 0.94 10.11 8.06
CA GLN A 103 2.04 10.62 7.24
C GLN A 103 1.51 11.27 5.96
N ASN A 104 2.40 11.93 5.21
CA ASN A 104 2.07 12.32 3.84
C ASN A 104 1.71 11.08 3.02
N PRO A 105 0.72 11.17 2.12
CA PRO A 105 0.43 10.06 1.23
C PRO A 105 1.62 9.80 0.29
N ILE A 106 1.94 8.52 0.14
CA ILE A 106 3.07 8.04 -0.67
C ILE A 106 2.62 7.14 -1.80
N VAL A 107 1.37 6.68 -1.77
CA VAL A 107 0.79 5.81 -2.79
C VAL A 107 -0.43 6.48 -3.40
N THR A 108 -0.57 6.40 -4.71
CA THR A 108 -1.73 6.96 -5.43
C THR A 108 -2.14 6.05 -6.59
N SER A 109 -3.41 6.11 -6.97
CA SER A 109 -4.00 5.29 -8.01
C SER A 109 -4.96 6.13 -8.85
N THR A 110 -5.61 5.48 -9.82
CA THR A 110 -6.73 6.07 -10.55
C THR A 110 -7.97 6.30 -9.68
N ALA A 111 -8.05 5.70 -8.49
CA ALA A 111 -9.23 5.69 -7.63
C ALA A 111 -9.00 6.24 -6.21
N TYR A 112 -7.76 6.23 -5.70
CA TYR A 112 -7.46 6.55 -4.31
C TYR A 112 -6.01 7.00 -4.09
N GLN A 113 -5.69 7.37 -2.87
CA GLN A 113 -4.34 7.63 -2.35
C GLN A 113 -4.21 7.06 -0.94
N ILE A 114 -3.00 6.66 -0.53
CA ILE A 114 -2.76 5.97 0.74
C ILE A 114 -1.61 6.64 1.50
N ALA A 115 -1.80 6.83 2.81
CA ALA A 115 -0.80 7.25 3.77
C ALA A 115 -0.65 6.22 4.90
N SER A 116 0.56 6.08 5.41
CA SER A 116 0.82 5.32 6.64
C SER A 116 0.24 6.04 7.85
N VAL A 117 -0.26 5.27 8.82
CA VAL A 117 -0.77 5.78 10.10
C VAL A 117 0.03 5.16 11.22
N TYR A 118 0.66 6.00 12.04
CA TYR A 118 1.35 5.58 13.25
C TYR A 118 0.54 5.93 14.48
N MET A 119 0.80 5.24 15.59
CA MET A 119 0.09 5.45 16.85
C MET A 119 1.07 5.50 18.03
N ASP A 120 0.92 6.50 18.88
CA ASP A 120 1.67 6.61 20.13
C ASP A 120 1.50 5.37 21.02
N GLY A 121 2.59 4.98 21.67
CA GLY A 121 2.61 3.83 22.57
C GLY A 121 2.54 2.47 21.86
N ALA A 122 2.46 2.43 20.53
CA ALA A 122 2.53 1.21 19.74
C ALA A 122 3.84 1.13 18.93
N GLU A 123 4.31 -0.09 18.71
CA GLU A 123 5.36 -0.36 17.75
C GLU A 123 4.73 -0.42 16.35
N SER A 124 4.94 0.63 15.56
CA SER A 124 4.43 0.67 14.19
C SER A 124 5.28 -0.23 13.31
N ASN A 125 4.63 -1.22 12.72
CA ASN A 125 5.27 -2.14 11.79
C ASN A 125 4.99 -1.73 10.36
N ASP A 126 5.98 -2.00 9.53
CA ASP A 126 5.82 -1.79 8.10
C ASP A 126 4.91 -2.90 7.53
N LYS A 127 4.96 -4.14 8.00
CA LYS A 127 4.02 -5.20 7.57
C LYS A 127 3.14 -5.72 8.71
N PRO A 128 1.95 -6.30 8.43
CA PRO A 128 1.23 -7.07 9.43
C PRO A 128 2.12 -8.20 9.94
N VAL A 129 2.31 -8.29 11.26
CA VAL A 129 3.09 -9.38 11.88
C VAL A 129 2.34 -10.69 11.65
N SER A 130 2.85 -11.52 10.76
CA SER A 130 2.40 -12.91 10.68
C SER A 130 2.85 -13.63 11.96
N GLY A 131 1.98 -14.43 12.56
CA GLY A 131 2.26 -15.12 13.84
C GLY A 131 3.59 -15.89 13.87
N ASP A 132 4.13 -16.29 12.71
CA ASP A 132 5.37 -17.05 12.57
C ASP A 132 6.66 -16.25 12.88
N GLU A 133 6.66 -14.91 12.82
CA GLU A 133 7.85 -14.09 13.15
C GLU A 133 8.18 -14.10 14.66
N THR A 134 7.24 -14.55 15.50
CA THR A 134 7.47 -14.71 16.95
C THR A 134 8.14 -16.02 17.34
N ALA A 135 8.45 -16.91 16.38
CA ALA A 135 8.88 -18.28 16.62
C ALA A 135 10.40 -18.54 16.53
N THR A 136 11.26 -17.51 16.60
CA THR A 136 12.67 -17.75 16.96
C THR A 136 12.74 -18.21 18.40
N ALA A 137 13.38 -19.37 18.64
CA ALA A 137 13.33 -20.12 19.89
C ALA A 137 13.76 -19.29 21.11
N LYS A 138 12.76 -18.76 21.83
CA LYS A 138 12.89 -18.16 23.17
C LYS A 138 12.36 -19.12 24.21
N THR A 139 12.89 -19.08 25.42
CA THR A 139 12.34 -19.88 26.52
C THR A 139 10.91 -19.42 26.84
N PRO A 140 10.06 -20.27 27.44
CA PRO A 140 8.74 -19.85 27.90
C PRO A 140 8.77 -18.60 28.80
N GLU A 141 9.79 -18.46 29.66
CA GLU A 141 9.96 -17.27 30.50
C GLU A 141 10.25 -16.01 29.67
N GLU A 142 11.17 -16.10 28.69
CA GLU A 142 11.51 -14.99 27.80
C GLU A 142 10.31 -14.57 26.93
N LEU A 143 9.50 -15.54 26.48
CA LEU A 143 8.25 -15.27 25.75
C LEU A 143 7.22 -14.58 26.65
N LEU A 144 7.10 -14.98 27.92
CA LEU A 144 6.19 -14.37 28.89
C LEU A 144 6.62 -12.96 29.26
N GLU A 145 7.92 -12.74 29.50
CA GLU A 145 8.46 -11.41 29.79
C GLU A 145 8.37 -10.49 28.58
N GLN A 146 8.70 -10.98 27.39
CA GLN A 146 8.48 -10.24 26.16
C GLN A 146 7.00 -9.90 25.97
N LYS A 147 6.07 -10.84 26.19
CA LYS A 147 4.62 -10.55 26.08
C LYS A 147 4.14 -9.51 27.11
N ARG A 148 4.69 -9.52 28.32
CA ARG A 148 4.32 -8.55 29.38
C ARG A 148 4.81 -7.15 29.07
N ASN A 149 5.97 -7.03 28.42
CA ASN A 149 6.62 -5.75 28.16
C ASN A 149 6.49 -5.28 26.69
N ALA A 150 5.97 -6.13 25.79
CA ALA A 150 5.82 -5.80 24.39
C ALA A 150 4.78 -4.70 24.23
N LYS A 151 5.21 -3.61 23.60
CA LYS A 151 4.27 -2.61 23.08
C LYS A 151 3.36 -3.30 22.07
N PRO A 152 2.08 -2.92 22.00
CA PRO A 152 1.21 -3.41 20.95
C PRO A 152 1.83 -3.06 19.60
N THR A 153 1.86 -4.03 18.70
CA THR A 153 2.28 -3.79 17.32
C THR A 153 1.08 -3.32 16.50
N ILE A 154 1.30 -2.38 15.60
CA ILE A 154 0.25 -1.86 14.72
C ILE A 154 0.76 -1.71 13.29
N TYR A 155 -0.01 -2.20 12.33
CA TYR A 155 0.07 -1.83 10.93
C TYR A 155 -1.23 -1.09 10.59
N ALA A 156 -1.13 0.21 10.27
CA ALA A 156 -2.30 1.02 9.96
C ALA A 156 -2.05 1.97 8.79
N TYR A 157 -3.10 2.24 8.03
CA TYR A 157 -3.05 3.12 6.88
C TYR A 157 -4.38 3.82 6.65
N LEU A 158 -4.31 5.02 6.08
CA LEU A 158 -5.44 5.83 5.65
C LEU A 158 -5.50 5.81 4.13
N THR A 159 -6.64 5.40 3.58
CA THR A 159 -6.93 5.50 2.14
C THR A 159 -7.96 6.60 1.92
N LEU A 160 -7.66 7.57 1.05
CA LEU A 160 -8.62 8.57 0.59
C LEU A 160 -9.09 8.20 -0.82
N TYR A 161 -10.36 7.86 -0.96
CA TYR A 161 -10.98 7.50 -2.23
C TYR A 161 -11.57 8.72 -2.92
N ARG A 162 -11.44 8.75 -4.24
CA ARG A 162 -12.07 9.76 -5.10
C ARG A 162 -13.61 9.67 -5.02
N PRO A 163 -14.33 10.74 -5.39
CA PRO A 163 -15.79 10.68 -5.51
C PRO A 163 -16.26 9.48 -6.34
N GLY A 164 -17.19 8.69 -5.81
CA GLY A 164 -17.78 7.50 -6.44
C GLY A 164 -16.89 6.26 -6.50
N ALA A 165 -15.64 6.35 -6.00
CA ALA A 165 -14.71 5.22 -6.09
C ALA A 165 -15.03 4.12 -5.06
N PHE A 166 -15.36 4.51 -3.83
CA PHE A 166 -15.64 3.59 -2.73
C PHE A 166 -17.13 3.27 -2.60
N ASP A 167 -17.44 2.00 -2.36
CA ASP A 167 -18.78 1.51 -2.07
C ASP A 167 -18.82 0.97 -0.63
N PRO A 168 -19.34 1.76 0.34
CA PRO A 168 -19.38 1.37 1.75
C PRO A 168 -20.28 0.15 1.99
N SER A 169 -21.21 -0.16 1.08
CA SER A 169 -22.11 -1.32 1.24
C SER A 169 -21.38 -2.67 1.09
N LYS A 170 -20.16 -2.64 0.52
CA LYS A 170 -19.32 -3.83 0.35
C LYS A 170 -18.49 -4.18 1.60
N ILE A 171 -18.51 -3.35 2.64
CA ILE A 171 -17.84 -3.66 3.90
C ILE A 171 -18.61 -4.78 4.62
N LYS A 172 -18.04 -5.98 4.62
CA LYS A 172 -18.60 -7.13 5.33
C LYS A 172 -18.68 -6.85 6.83
N ASN A 173 -19.80 -7.22 7.45
CA ASN A 173 -20.06 -7.01 8.88
C ASN A 173 -19.94 -5.53 9.32
N GLY A 174 -20.14 -4.59 8.38
CA GLY A 174 -20.13 -3.17 8.67
C GLY A 174 -21.34 -2.73 9.50
N ARG A 175 -21.11 -1.88 10.49
CA ARG A 175 -22.16 -1.16 11.22
C ARG A 175 -22.17 0.30 10.77
N ASN A 176 -23.29 0.72 10.20
CA ASN A 176 -23.52 2.12 9.86
C ASN A 176 -23.59 2.98 11.14
N ILE A 177 -22.89 4.10 11.11
CA ILE A 177 -22.84 5.12 12.16
C ILE A 177 -22.83 6.51 11.49
N THR A 178 -22.79 7.56 12.31
CA THR A 178 -22.61 8.93 11.85
C THR A 178 -21.42 9.54 12.58
N VAL A 179 -20.51 10.18 11.83
CA VAL A 179 -19.37 10.91 12.39
C VAL A 179 -19.39 12.33 11.82
N ASN A 180 -19.40 13.33 12.69
CA ASN A 180 -19.48 14.75 12.31
C ASN A 180 -20.61 15.08 11.31
N GLY A 181 -21.77 14.44 11.50
CA GLY A 181 -22.95 14.62 10.63
C GLY A 181 -22.88 13.92 9.27
N ARG A 182 -21.80 13.19 8.98
CA ARG A 182 -21.61 12.44 7.73
C ARG A 182 -21.73 10.93 7.94
N GLN A 183 -22.03 10.22 6.85
CA GLN A 183 -22.16 8.77 6.88
C GLN A 183 -20.81 8.10 7.19
N ALA A 184 -20.85 7.05 7.99
CA ALA A 184 -19.68 6.25 8.30
C ALA A 184 -20.06 4.79 8.53
N VAL A 185 -19.10 3.89 8.32
CA VAL A 185 -19.23 2.45 8.52
C VAL A 185 -18.02 1.96 9.29
N GLN A 186 -18.26 1.25 10.39
CA GLN A 186 -17.20 0.62 11.16
C GLN A 186 -17.30 -0.91 11.08
N ALA A 187 -16.16 -1.60 10.98
CA ALA A 187 -16.11 -3.05 10.89
C ALA A 187 -14.89 -3.62 11.63
N THR A 188 -15.07 -4.80 12.21
CA THR A 188 -13.96 -5.63 12.70
C THR A 188 -13.56 -6.57 11.56
N LEU A 189 -12.29 -6.52 11.15
CA LEU A 189 -11.79 -7.31 10.02
C LEU A 189 -11.35 -8.70 10.47
N THR A 190 -11.22 -9.62 9.53
CA THR A 190 -10.78 -11.00 9.78
C THR A 190 -9.27 -11.10 10.03
N VAL A 191 -8.81 -12.25 10.56
CA VAL A 191 -7.38 -12.58 10.66
C VAL A 191 -6.82 -12.83 9.27
N GLY A 192 -5.79 -12.07 8.88
CA GLY A 192 -5.23 -12.15 7.54
C GLY A 192 -6.18 -11.58 6.48
N LEU A 193 -5.78 -11.63 5.22
CA LEU A 193 -6.60 -11.19 4.09
C LEU A 193 -7.58 -12.28 3.61
N GLU A 194 -7.67 -13.39 4.35
CA GLU A 194 -8.51 -14.54 4.02
C GLU A 194 -10.00 -14.24 4.34
N PRO A 195 -10.91 -14.36 3.36
CA PRO A 195 -12.32 -14.00 3.53
C PRO A 195 -13.08 -14.79 4.59
N ASP A 196 -12.66 -16.04 4.85
CA ASP A 196 -13.36 -17.00 5.74
C ASP A 196 -12.73 -17.09 7.13
N SER A 197 -11.68 -16.31 7.40
CA SER A 197 -11.08 -16.23 8.72
C SER A 197 -12.05 -15.60 9.72
N PRO A 198 -12.01 -16.00 11.01
CA PRO A 198 -12.81 -15.32 12.03
C PRO A 198 -12.39 -13.84 12.17
N PRO A 199 -13.31 -12.94 12.56
CA PRO A 199 -12.97 -11.58 12.95
C PRO A 199 -11.87 -11.55 14.02
N ALA A 200 -10.85 -10.74 13.79
CA ALA A 200 -9.79 -10.47 14.74
C ALA A 200 -10.15 -9.20 15.52
N PRO A 201 -10.39 -9.24 16.84
CA PRO A 201 -10.81 -8.05 17.58
C PRO A 201 -9.86 -6.85 17.43
N GLY A 202 -8.56 -7.09 17.27
CA GLY A 202 -7.55 -6.04 17.04
C GLY A 202 -7.56 -5.46 15.62
N ASN A 203 -8.21 -6.10 14.65
CA ASN A 203 -8.27 -5.59 13.28
C ASN A 203 -9.55 -4.77 13.09
N LYS A 204 -9.40 -3.48 12.83
CA LYS A 204 -10.51 -2.54 12.73
C LYS A 204 -10.43 -1.73 11.45
N GLN A 205 -11.59 -1.42 10.90
CA GLN A 205 -11.75 -0.49 9.79
C GLN A 205 -12.83 0.53 10.12
N LEU A 206 -12.55 1.80 9.86
CA LEU A 206 -13.55 2.87 9.85
C LEU A 206 -13.52 3.55 8.49
N ALA A 207 -14.65 3.52 7.79
CA ALA A 207 -14.90 4.28 6.58
C ALA A 207 -15.81 5.48 6.90
N TRP A 208 -15.53 6.66 6.38
CA TRP A 208 -16.40 7.82 6.53
C TRP A 208 -16.40 8.68 5.27
N GLU A 209 -17.54 9.30 4.99
CA GLU A 209 -17.67 10.29 3.93
C GLU A 209 -16.99 11.59 4.39
N TYR A 210 -16.04 12.12 3.61
CA TYR A 210 -15.33 13.37 3.92
C TYR A 210 -15.81 14.56 3.08
N THR A 211 -16.39 14.27 1.91
CA THR A 211 -17.17 15.19 1.07
C THR A 211 -18.16 14.36 0.24
N ASP A 212 -19.11 15.01 -0.41
CA ASP A 212 -20.21 14.34 -1.10
C ASP A 212 -19.71 13.23 -2.05
N ASN A 213 -20.20 12.02 -1.83
CA ASN A 213 -19.85 10.81 -2.58
C ASN A 213 -18.36 10.42 -2.51
N ALA A 214 -17.57 10.96 -1.59
CA ALA A 214 -16.15 10.64 -1.44
C ALA A 214 -15.81 10.17 -0.02
N TRP A 215 -15.06 9.08 0.07
CA TRP A 215 -14.86 8.34 1.31
C TRP A 215 -13.39 8.23 1.69
N ALA A 216 -13.12 8.26 2.98
CA ALA A 216 -11.84 7.89 3.56
C ALA A 216 -12.02 6.60 4.34
N THR A 217 -10.99 5.75 4.37
CA THR A 217 -10.95 4.56 5.22
C THR A 217 -9.66 4.51 5.99
N VAL A 218 -9.74 4.34 7.31
CA VAL A 218 -8.59 3.90 8.11
C VAL A 218 -8.73 2.41 8.38
N THR A 219 -7.70 1.65 8.02
CA THR A 219 -7.57 0.23 8.35
C THR A 219 -6.44 0.10 9.37
N SER A 220 -6.66 -0.67 10.42
CA SER A 220 -5.67 -0.98 11.45
C SER A 220 -5.67 -2.48 11.74
N ILE A 221 -4.48 -3.07 11.73
CA ILE A 221 -4.20 -4.45 12.12
C ILE A 221 -3.31 -4.36 13.35
N SER A 222 -3.83 -4.77 14.51
CA SER A 222 -3.15 -4.62 15.80
C SER A 222 -3.00 -5.95 16.52
N SER A 223 -1.87 -6.13 17.22
CA SER A 223 -1.71 -7.25 18.15
C SER A 223 -2.46 -7.05 19.48
N SER A 224 -3.07 -5.87 19.69
CA SER A 224 -3.95 -5.59 20.83
C SER A 224 -5.41 -5.59 20.40
N GLU A 225 -6.23 -6.39 21.09
CA GLU A 225 -7.67 -6.48 20.82
C GLU A 225 -8.42 -5.16 21.09
N SER A 226 -7.92 -4.36 22.03
CA SER A 226 -8.58 -3.15 22.52
C SER A 226 -8.03 -1.85 21.92
N SER A 227 -6.87 -1.88 21.26
CA SER A 227 -6.19 -0.68 20.76
C SER A 227 -5.68 -0.86 19.32
N PRO A 228 -6.04 0.02 18.38
CA PRO A 228 -6.93 1.17 18.57
C PRO A 228 -8.39 0.74 18.71
N SER A 229 -9.21 1.47 19.47
CA SER A 229 -10.67 1.33 19.51
C SER A 229 -11.33 2.07 18.35
N PHE A 230 -12.62 1.82 18.07
CA PHE A 230 -13.35 2.63 17.08
C PHE A 230 -13.49 4.10 17.49
N ALA A 231 -13.55 4.38 18.79
CA ALA A 231 -13.53 5.75 19.29
C ALA A 231 -12.21 6.44 18.97
N ASP A 232 -11.08 5.71 19.10
CA ASP A 232 -9.78 6.21 18.68
C ASP A 232 -9.77 6.53 17.18
N LEU A 233 -10.20 5.58 16.33
CA LEU A 233 -10.22 5.77 14.87
C LEU A 233 -11.15 6.93 14.46
N THR A 234 -12.25 7.16 15.18
CA THR A 234 -13.15 8.29 14.96
C THR A 234 -12.45 9.64 15.19
N GLY A 235 -11.44 9.68 16.07
CA GLY A 235 -10.62 10.87 16.31
C GLY A 235 -9.86 11.37 15.07
N LEU A 236 -9.55 10.48 14.10
CA LEU A 236 -8.88 10.86 12.85
C LEU A 236 -9.73 11.74 11.93
N VAL A 237 -11.06 11.63 12.03
CA VAL A 237 -12.00 12.25 11.07
C VAL A 237 -11.88 13.77 11.06
N GLY A 238 -11.66 14.40 12.22
CA GLY A 238 -11.50 15.85 12.32
C GLY A 238 -10.15 16.39 11.84
N GLY A 239 -9.14 15.53 11.72
CA GLY A 239 -7.79 15.92 11.29
C GLY A 239 -7.62 16.00 9.76
N LEU A 240 -8.39 15.21 9.02
CA LEU A 240 -8.32 15.15 7.57
C LEU A 240 -8.81 16.46 6.93
N LYS A 241 -7.92 17.12 6.19
CA LYS A 241 -8.19 18.39 5.49
C LYS A 241 -7.69 18.33 4.04
N PRO A 242 -8.36 19.02 3.11
CA PRO A 242 -7.84 19.16 1.75
C PRO A 242 -6.54 19.95 1.74
N SER A 243 -5.63 19.56 0.84
CA SER A 243 -4.43 20.32 0.49
C SER A 243 -4.47 20.75 -0.97
N ALA A 244 -3.57 21.65 -1.35
CA ALA A 244 -3.30 21.91 -2.76
C ALA A 244 -2.91 20.58 -3.46
N PRO A 245 -3.46 20.30 -4.65
CA PRO A 245 -3.07 19.11 -5.41
C PRO A 245 -1.57 19.07 -5.69
N ALA A 246 -0.92 17.97 -5.35
CA ALA A 246 0.50 17.73 -5.58
C ALA A 246 0.68 16.45 -6.43
N PRO A 247 1.21 16.54 -7.66
CA PRO A 247 1.45 15.36 -8.47
C PRO A 247 2.38 14.37 -7.76
N ALA A 248 2.05 13.07 -7.81
CA ALA A 248 3.01 12.05 -7.41
C ALA A 248 4.20 12.09 -8.36
N THR A 249 5.40 11.84 -7.84
CA THR A 249 6.63 11.82 -8.65
C THR A 249 7.28 10.44 -8.62
N LEU A 250 7.98 10.12 -9.70
CA LEU A 250 8.70 8.84 -9.88
C LEU A 250 10.14 9.10 -10.30
N PRO A 251 11.11 8.30 -9.81
CA PRO A 251 12.51 8.41 -10.18
C PRO A 251 12.81 7.78 -11.55
N PHE A 252 11.80 7.55 -12.38
CA PHE A 252 11.96 6.90 -13.67
C PHE A 252 10.89 7.29 -14.68
N THR A 253 11.16 7.04 -15.96
CA THR A 253 10.19 7.07 -17.06
C THR A 253 10.14 5.73 -17.77
N VAL A 254 9.02 5.40 -18.42
CA VAL A 254 8.80 4.11 -19.09
C VAL A 254 8.69 4.31 -20.60
N GLY A 255 9.68 3.85 -21.36
CA GLY A 255 9.68 3.96 -22.83
C GLY A 255 8.84 2.90 -23.56
N TYR A 256 8.46 1.80 -22.91
CA TYR A 256 7.68 0.71 -23.51
C TYR A 256 6.74 0.05 -22.51
N VAL A 257 5.46 -0.06 -22.87
CA VAL A 257 4.40 -0.76 -22.15
C VAL A 257 3.68 -1.68 -23.14
N PRO A 258 3.46 -2.96 -22.81
CA PRO A 258 2.75 -3.87 -23.70
C PRO A 258 1.33 -3.38 -24.00
N ALA A 259 0.85 -3.63 -25.22
CA ALA A 259 -0.45 -3.15 -25.66
C ALA A 259 -1.61 -3.57 -24.73
N GLY A 260 -2.41 -2.60 -24.32
CA GLY A 260 -3.58 -2.77 -23.46
C GLY A 260 -3.31 -2.75 -21.96
N TYR A 261 -2.03 -2.67 -21.54
CA TYR A 261 -1.71 -2.38 -20.14
C TYR A 261 -1.81 -0.87 -19.88
N GLN A 262 -2.39 -0.51 -18.74
CA GLN A 262 -2.54 0.88 -18.31
C GLN A 262 -1.97 1.04 -16.90
N PRO A 263 -1.36 2.19 -16.56
CA PRO A 263 -0.92 2.45 -15.20
C PRO A 263 -2.14 2.55 -14.28
N VAL A 264 -2.10 1.86 -13.15
CA VAL A 264 -3.22 1.81 -12.19
C VAL A 264 -2.85 2.34 -10.82
N GLN A 265 -1.58 2.21 -10.41
CA GLN A 265 -1.11 2.63 -9.10
C GLN A 265 0.38 2.96 -9.10
N THR A 266 0.79 3.88 -8.24
CA THR A 266 2.18 4.30 -8.05
C THR A 266 2.54 4.39 -6.57
N GLY A 267 3.84 4.29 -6.29
CA GLY A 267 4.45 4.65 -5.01
C GLY A 267 5.57 5.66 -5.24
N THR A 268 5.53 6.77 -4.51
CA THR A 268 6.59 7.78 -4.41
C THR A 268 7.39 7.49 -3.15
N THR A 269 8.71 7.32 -3.24
CA THR A 269 9.56 6.84 -2.12
C THR A 269 9.10 5.50 -1.52
N ALA A 270 8.39 4.70 -2.32
CA ALA A 270 7.76 3.45 -1.89
C ALA A 270 7.43 2.59 -3.10
N LEU A 271 7.18 1.30 -2.87
CA LEU A 271 6.55 0.44 -3.87
C LEU A 271 5.10 0.93 -4.16
N PRO A 272 4.49 0.60 -5.30
CA PRO A 272 3.05 0.81 -5.46
C PRO A 272 2.29 -0.12 -4.50
N GLY A 273 1.05 0.20 -4.18
CA GLY A 273 0.23 -0.72 -3.38
C GLY A 273 0.26 -0.48 -1.88
N LEU A 274 -0.42 -1.37 -1.16
CA LEU A 274 -0.21 -1.61 0.26
C LEU A 274 1.19 -2.18 0.55
N ASP A 275 1.84 -2.81 -0.42
CA ASP A 275 3.26 -3.17 -0.34
C ASP A 275 4.14 -1.94 -0.11
N GLY A 276 3.81 -0.82 -0.76
CA GLY A 276 4.50 0.45 -0.54
C GLY A 276 4.33 1.04 0.85
N ILE A 277 3.11 0.95 1.39
CA ILE A 277 2.86 1.28 2.79
C ILE A 277 3.69 0.37 3.69
N ALA A 278 3.82 -0.89 3.29
CA ALA A 278 4.56 -1.89 4.05
C ALA A 278 6.07 -1.90 3.89
N SER A 279 6.60 -1.08 3.00
CA SER A 279 8.03 -0.83 2.85
C SER A 279 8.39 0.65 2.94
N ALA A 280 7.46 1.50 3.41
CA ALA A 280 7.61 2.96 3.41
C ALA A 280 8.90 3.45 4.10
N ARG A 281 9.36 2.74 5.14
CA ARG A 281 10.62 3.05 5.86
C ARG A 281 11.85 2.30 5.33
N GLY A 282 11.68 1.47 4.32
CA GLY A 282 12.77 0.72 3.69
C GLY A 282 13.72 1.62 2.88
N GLY A 283 13.32 2.85 2.56
CA GLY A 283 14.12 3.73 1.70
C GLY A 283 14.05 3.37 0.22
N ASP A 284 12.93 2.76 -0.20
CA ASP A 284 12.65 2.53 -1.62
C ASP A 284 12.46 3.87 -2.35
N TYR A 285 12.75 3.91 -3.65
CA TYR A 285 12.73 5.16 -4.40
C TYR A 285 11.38 5.39 -5.09
N GLY A 286 10.74 4.33 -5.58
CA GLY A 286 9.43 4.45 -6.19
C GLY A 286 9.00 3.20 -6.96
N GLY A 287 7.78 3.21 -7.47
CA GLY A 287 7.30 2.16 -8.36
C GLY A 287 5.95 2.44 -8.97
N ALA A 288 5.55 1.58 -9.92
CA ALA A 288 4.28 1.69 -10.63
C ALA A 288 3.75 0.31 -11.01
N THR A 289 2.45 0.12 -10.93
CA THR A 289 1.74 -1.08 -11.38
C THR A 289 0.92 -0.76 -12.63
N TYR A 290 1.01 -1.66 -13.61
CA TYR A 290 0.22 -1.64 -14.84
C TYR A 290 -0.64 -2.88 -14.92
N ALA A 291 -1.92 -2.76 -15.31
CA ALA A 291 -2.83 -3.90 -15.39
C ALA A 291 -3.57 -4.00 -16.72
N LYS A 292 -4.00 -5.22 -17.07
CA LYS A 292 -4.78 -5.52 -18.28
C LYS A 292 -5.87 -6.58 -18.01
N PRO A 293 -7.16 -6.21 -18.02
CA PRO A 293 -7.67 -4.84 -18.07
C PRO A 293 -7.29 -4.06 -16.81
N ALA A 294 -7.33 -2.73 -16.88
CA ALA A 294 -7.27 -1.91 -15.67
C ALA A 294 -8.48 -2.22 -14.77
N PRO A 295 -8.30 -2.33 -13.43
CA PRO A 295 -9.41 -2.46 -12.51
C PRO A 295 -10.38 -1.28 -12.64
N ALA A 296 -11.67 -1.54 -12.43
CA ALA A 296 -12.64 -0.47 -12.39
C ALA A 296 -12.32 0.49 -11.23
N PRO A 297 -12.31 1.82 -11.45
CA PRO A 297 -12.00 2.78 -10.39
C PRO A 297 -13.18 3.03 -9.44
N THR A 298 -14.29 2.29 -9.58
CA THR A 298 -15.53 2.47 -8.82
C THR A 298 -16.00 1.16 -8.21
N GLY A 299 -16.85 1.26 -7.19
CA GLY A 299 -17.37 0.08 -6.48
C GLY A 299 -16.32 -0.62 -5.62
N LEU A 300 -15.29 0.09 -5.14
CA LEU A 300 -14.22 -0.48 -4.34
C LEU A 300 -14.65 -0.62 -2.88
N ALA A 301 -14.25 -1.71 -2.23
CA ALA A 301 -14.34 -1.87 -0.77
C ALA A 301 -12.97 -1.69 -0.08
N ALA A 302 -11.93 -1.49 -0.89
CA ALA A 302 -10.54 -1.81 -0.58
C ALA A 302 -9.62 -1.28 -1.70
N PRO A 303 -8.32 -0.98 -1.43
CA PRO A 303 -7.33 -0.76 -2.49
C PRO A 303 -7.23 -1.95 -3.45
N PHE A 304 -6.77 -1.72 -4.69
CA PHE A 304 -6.77 -2.71 -5.77
C PHE A 304 -6.01 -4.00 -5.45
N ASP A 305 -5.01 -3.92 -4.58
CA ASP A 305 -4.12 -5.01 -4.17
C ASP A 305 -4.44 -5.56 -2.77
N GLN A 306 -5.47 -5.03 -2.09
CA GLN A 306 -5.93 -5.56 -0.82
C GLN A 306 -6.65 -6.89 -1.04
N GLY A 307 -6.04 -7.99 -0.58
CA GLY A 307 -6.60 -9.35 -0.70
C GLY A 307 -5.68 -10.34 -1.39
N THR A 308 -4.64 -9.86 -2.04
CA THR A 308 -3.76 -10.68 -2.87
C THR A 308 -2.31 -10.45 -2.48
N GLU A 309 -1.63 -11.47 -1.94
CA GLU A 309 -0.16 -11.41 -1.77
C GLU A 309 0.57 -11.16 -3.11
N ALA A 310 -0.12 -11.39 -4.23
CA ALA A 310 0.36 -11.22 -5.58
C ALA A 310 0.25 -9.79 -6.16
N GLY A 311 -0.48 -8.89 -5.49
CA GLY A 311 -0.86 -7.59 -6.05
C GLY A 311 -2.01 -7.66 -7.07
N VAL A 312 -2.19 -6.60 -7.87
CA VAL A 312 -3.32 -6.45 -8.81
C VAL A 312 -3.38 -7.59 -9.84
N ASP A 313 -4.55 -8.15 -10.08
CA ASP A 313 -4.75 -9.21 -11.08
C ASP A 313 -4.37 -8.77 -12.50
N ASN A 314 -3.78 -9.69 -13.26
CA ASN A 314 -3.28 -9.51 -14.63
C ASN A 314 -2.42 -8.25 -14.78
N SER A 315 -1.52 -8.02 -13.82
CA SER A 315 -0.65 -6.85 -13.79
C SER A 315 0.84 -7.18 -13.89
N PHE A 316 1.65 -6.15 -14.13
CA PHE A 316 3.06 -6.15 -13.81
C PHE A 316 3.41 -4.88 -13.04
N SER A 317 4.45 -4.96 -12.21
CA SER A 317 4.94 -3.84 -11.42
C SER A 317 6.39 -3.53 -11.73
N ILE A 318 6.72 -2.25 -11.68
CA ILE A 318 8.07 -1.69 -11.73
C ILE A 318 8.41 -1.23 -10.32
N PHE A 319 9.56 -1.66 -9.80
CA PHE A 319 10.10 -1.25 -8.52
C PHE A 319 11.49 -0.64 -8.71
N VAL A 320 11.76 0.49 -8.06
CA VAL A 320 13.08 1.12 -8.01
C VAL A 320 13.49 1.20 -6.55
N THR A 321 14.50 0.42 -6.18
CA THR A 321 14.91 0.23 -4.79
C THR A 321 16.42 0.30 -4.63
N PRO A 322 16.94 0.60 -3.42
CA PRO A 322 18.32 0.31 -3.09
C PRO A 322 18.60 -1.18 -3.28
N SER A 323 19.73 -1.54 -3.88
CA SER A 323 20.11 -2.95 -4.07
C SER A 323 20.24 -3.70 -2.75
N GLY A 324 20.51 -3.01 -1.63
CA GLY A 324 20.55 -3.60 -0.29
C GLY A 324 19.18 -4.08 0.22
N ASN A 325 18.08 -3.53 -0.32
CA ASN A 325 16.72 -3.95 0.02
C ASN A 325 16.27 -5.16 -0.81
N SER A 326 17.05 -5.54 -1.81
CA SER A 326 16.73 -6.65 -2.69
C SER A 326 17.17 -7.98 -2.09
N ASN A 327 16.34 -9.00 -2.25
CA ASN A 327 16.73 -10.39 -1.97
C ASN A 327 17.65 -10.98 -3.04
N GLN A 328 17.99 -10.22 -4.09
CA GLN A 328 18.92 -10.63 -5.14
C GLN A 328 20.29 -10.00 -4.91
N LYS A 329 21.35 -10.80 -5.08
CA LYS A 329 22.72 -10.28 -5.06
C LYS A 329 22.89 -9.23 -6.15
N ALA A 330 23.32 -8.02 -5.77
CA ALA A 330 23.59 -6.92 -6.68
C ALA A 330 24.59 -7.30 -7.78
N ARG A 331 24.33 -6.84 -9.01
CA ARG A 331 25.20 -7.09 -10.18
C ARG A 331 25.37 -5.82 -11.00
N ALA A 332 26.29 -4.96 -10.58
CA ALA A 332 26.57 -3.65 -11.20
C ALA A 332 26.55 -3.69 -12.74
N GLY A 333 25.69 -2.85 -13.34
CA GLY A 333 25.53 -2.70 -14.79
C GLY A 333 24.99 -3.94 -15.52
N LYS A 334 24.45 -4.94 -14.83
CA LYS A 334 23.90 -6.16 -15.44
C LYS A 334 22.38 -6.13 -15.49
N THR A 335 21.85 -6.97 -16.37
CA THR A 335 20.44 -7.35 -16.41
C THR A 335 20.34 -8.85 -16.17
N ALA A 336 19.44 -9.28 -15.28
CA ALA A 336 19.14 -10.69 -15.06
C ALA A 336 17.63 -10.90 -15.10
N CYS A 337 17.17 -11.87 -15.87
CA CYS A 337 15.76 -12.26 -15.91
C CYS A 337 15.64 -13.71 -15.44
N TYR A 338 14.51 -13.99 -14.81
CA TYR A 338 14.30 -15.23 -14.08
C TYR A 338 13.02 -15.90 -14.57
N PRO A 339 12.99 -17.26 -14.64
CA PRO A 339 11.84 -18.00 -15.16
C PRO A 339 10.53 -17.79 -14.38
N ASN A 340 10.60 -17.27 -13.16
CA ASN A 340 9.45 -17.00 -12.30
C ASN A 340 8.78 -15.63 -12.54
N GLY A 341 9.08 -14.96 -13.66
CA GLY A 341 8.34 -13.77 -14.10
C GLY A 341 8.86 -12.47 -13.51
N PHE A 342 10.18 -12.30 -13.43
CA PHE A 342 10.75 -10.98 -13.19
C PHE A 342 12.11 -10.76 -13.86
N CYS A 343 12.44 -9.50 -14.09
CA CYS A 343 13.72 -9.03 -14.59
C CYS A 343 14.26 -7.92 -13.69
N ASN A 344 15.55 -7.98 -13.39
CA ASN A 344 16.28 -6.94 -12.67
C ASN A 344 17.31 -6.28 -13.58
N VAL A 345 17.46 -4.98 -13.42
CA VAL A 345 18.57 -4.18 -13.94
C VAL A 345 19.19 -3.46 -12.75
N TRP A 346 20.52 -3.50 -12.65
CA TRP A 346 21.25 -2.74 -11.64
C TRP A 346 21.93 -1.54 -12.28
N SER A 347 21.98 -0.43 -11.55
CA SER A 347 22.78 0.75 -11.93
C SER A 347 24.24 0.38 -12.18
N ALA A 348 24.96 1.24 -12.88
CA ALA A 348 26.37 1.01 -13.22
C ALA A 348 27.26 0.80 -11.98
N ASP A 349 26.92 1.43 -10.85
CA ASP A 349 27.59 1.26 -9.56
C ASP A 349 26.99 0.13 -8.69
N GLY A 350 25.90 -0.50 -9.15
CA GLY A 350 25.22 -1.58 -8.46
C GLY A 350 24.42 -1.17 -7.22
N LYS A 351 24.26 0.13 -6.93
CA LYS A 351 23.55 0.61 -5.73
C LYS A 351 22.04 0.66 -5.88
N VAL A 352 21.54 0.81 -7.10
CA VAL A 352 20.11 0.87 -7.41
C VAL A 352 19.72 -0.35 -8.20
N GLN A 353 18.57 -0.93 -7.87
CA GLN A 353 17.93 -1.99 -8.64
C GLN A 353 16.60 -1.50 -9.19
N VAL A 354 16.38 -1.77 -10.48
CA VAL A 354 15.09 -1.69 -11.13
C VAL A 354 14.59 -3.12 -11.34
N GLN A 355 13.45 -3.46 -10.75
CA GLN A 355 12.79 -4.74 -10.96
C GLN A 355 11.50 -4.53 -11.76
N VAL A 356 11.29 -5.35 -12.78
CA VAL A 356 10.01 -5.52 -13.45
C VAL A 356 9.51 -6.92 -13.12
N SER A 357 8.35 -7.03 -12.49
CA SER A 357 7.79 -8.30 -12.01
C SER A 357 6.33 -8.46 -12.44
N ASN A 358 5.99 -9.62 -12.99
CA ASN A 358 4.61 -10.10 -13.12
C ASN A 358 4.39 -11.39 -12.30
N GLN A 359 5.25 -11.64 -11.32
CA GLN A 359 5.18 -12.83 -10.49
C GLN A 359 3.92 -12.81 -9.63
N GLY A 360 3.13 -13.89 -9.68
CA GLY A 360 1.95 -14.07 -8.84
C GLY A 360 0.68 -13.39 -9.35
N THR A 361 0.78 -12.35 -10.19
CA THR A 361 -0.36 -11.53 -10.62
C THR A 361 -1.30 -12.20 -11.62
N GLY A 362 -0.97 -13.41 -12.11
CA GLY A 362 -1.69 -14.08 -13.19
C GLY A 362 -1.37 -13.55 -14.60
N ALA A 363 -0.67 -12.42 -14.73
CA ALA A 363 -0.22 -11.93 -16.03
C ALA A 363 0.77 -12.91 -16.68
N LYS A 364 0.57 -13.21 -17.96
CA LYS A 364 1.39 -14.14 -18.73
C LYS A 364 2.36 -13.41 -19.67
N LEU A 365 3.12 -12.44 -19.14
CA LEU A 365 4.14 -11.77 -19.94
C LEU A 365 5.34 -12.71 -20.13
N PRO A 366 5.75 -13.02 -21.38
CA PRO A 366 6.94 -13.81 -21.61
C PRO A 366 8.19 -13.01 -21.21
N GLU A 367 9.29 -13.70 -20.93
CA GLU A 367 10.56 -13.07 -20.54
C GLU A 367 11.03 -12.02 -21.57
N SER A 368 10.81 -12.29 -22.86
CA SER A 368 11.14 -11.34 -23.94
C SER A 368 10.42 -10.00 -23.77
N GLU A 369 9.21 -10.00 -23.24
CA GLU A 369 8.40 -8.81 -23.00
C GLU A 369 8.87 -8.06 -21.76
N LEU A 370 9.13 -8.78 -20.66
CA LEU A 370 9.72 -8.20 -19.44
C LEU A 370 11.07 -7.54 -19.74
N ARG A 371 11.88 -8.14 -20.61
CA ARG A 371 13.15 -7.57 -21.09
C ARG A 371 12.97 -6.28 -21.86
N LYS A 372 11.92 -6.15 -22.69
CA LYS A 372 11.64 -4.90 -23.41
C LYS A 372 11.24 -3.80 -22.43
N ILE A 373 10.35 -4.11 -21.49
CA ILE A 373 9.89 -3.16 -20.46
C ILE A 373 11.11 -2.66 -19.67
N VAL A 374 11.90 -3.56 -19.07
CA VAL A 374 12.99 -3.13 -18.19
C VAL A 374 14.09 -2.35 -18.91
N ARG A 375 14.36 -2.66 -20.19
CA ARG A 375 15.33 -1.91 -21.02
C ARG A 375 14.83 -0.53 -21.45
N SER A 376 13.52 -0.32 -21.42
CA SER A 376 12.91 0.97 -21.77
C SER A 376 12.90 1.96 -20.61
N ILE A 377 13.17 1.50 -19.39
CA ILE A 377 13.14 2.32 -18.19
C ILE A 377 14.37 3.23 -18.16
N ARG A 378 14.16 4.52 -17.93
CA ARG A 378 15.22 5.52 -17.73
C ARG A 378 15.10 6.08 -16.32
N LEU A 379 16.18 6.00 -15.56
CA LEU A 379 16.24 6.52 -14.19
C LEU A 379 16.63 8.01 -14.19
N ALA A 380 15.98 8.77 -13.31
CA ALA A 380 16.47 10.05 -12.81
C ALA A 380 17.51 9.81 -11.68
N ASP A 381 18.01 10.88 -11.05
CA ASP A 381 18.82 10.73 -9.84
C ASP A 381 17.90 10.33 -8.68
N VAL A 382 18.02 9.06 -8.25
CA VAL A 382 17.17 8.52 -7.18
C VAL A 382 17.45 9.15 -5.81
N THR A 383 18.56 9.88 -5.68
CA THR A 383 18.94 10.58 -4.44
C THR A 383 18.53 12.06 -4.44
N ASP A 384 18.10 12.59 -5.59
CA ASP A 384 17.60 13.96 -5.73
C ASP A 384 16.15 13.95 -6.25
N ALA A 385 15.20 14.05 -5.32
CA ALA A 385 13.76 14.10 -5.62
C ALA A 385 13.37 15.29 -6.51
N GLY A 386 14.20 16.34 -6.59
CA GLY A 386 13.99 17.46 -7.52
C GLY A 386 14.14 17.08 -8.99
N THR A 387 14.79 15.94 -9.28
CA THR A 387 14.95 15.41 -10.65
C THR A 387 13.83 14.48 -11.08
N TRP A 388 12.89 14.16 -10.18
CA TRP A 388 11.87 13.15 -10.44
C TRP A 388 10.75 13.69 -11.32
N HIS A 389 10.09 12.79 -12.04
CA HIS A 389 9.09 13.13 -13.03
C HIS A 389 7.68 13.00 -12.46
N PRO A 390 6.72 13.89 -12.79
CA PRO A 390 5.31 13.67 -12.49
C PRO A 390 4.85 12.31 -13.01
N ALA A 391 4.19 11.51 -12.18
CA ALA A 391 3.78 10.14 -12.49
C ALA A 391 2.91 10.06 -13.75
N ALA A 392 1.98 11.03 -13.90
CA ALA A 392 1.13 11.14 -15.08
C ALA A 392 1.92 11.38 -16.38
N GLU A 393 3.16 11.85 -16.33
CA GLU A 393 4.04 12.01 -17.50
C GLU A 393 4.99 10.83 -17.65
N ALA A 394 5.57 10.38 -16.53
CA ALA A 394 6.51 9.27 -16.46
C ALA A 394 5.97 7.93 -16.99
N LEU A 395 4.66 7.73 -16.86
CA LEU A 395 3.97 6.48 -17.19
C LEU A 395 3.18 6.54 -18.51
N LYS A 396 3.25 7.65 -19.25
CA LYS A 396 2.60 7.79 -20.55
C LYS A 396 3.26 6.92 -21.61
N GLN A 397 2.44 6.49 -22.56
CA GLN A 397 2.83 5.84 -23.83
C GLN A 397 2.13 6.57 -24.97
#